data_AF-A0A6A4GN22-F1
#
_entry.id   AF-A0A6A4GN22-F1
#
_cell.length_a   1.000
_cell.length_b   1.000
_cell.length_c   1.000
_cell.angle_alpha   90.00
_cell.angle_beta   90.00
_cell.angle_gamma   90.00
#
_symmetry.space_group_name_H-M   'P 1'
#
loop_
_entity.id
_entity.type
_entity.pdbx_description
1 polymer ?
#
loop_
_entity_poly.entity_id
_entity_poly.type
_entity_poly.pdbx_seq_one_letter_code
_entity_poly.pdbx_strand_id
1 'polypeptide(L)'
;FSIHLDFFNPNGITHCGAHESIGIISCTNLALDPSIRYLPENMYINIIPSPNEPSVDKIDHYIRLVIEQFARAWQPGFKCSCTADSESGAIVEAGILLSVNECLRLRRLLVSRDTCWNQIYNTDHSLCVPPDIEKLCHWSRAYKDTQTLAEQKDIFENHGVQWSSLWILEYWDPTRMLVVDAMHCILEGVVHYHCRHVLCLNTAAPKHNTDGLMYAFDWPWIGYKPKAVPELPRLKEKHVPDVSKRLQQPLSSVAHILRMGMPETLSHIQKVIRETKRPSWIDSVPMNYGEAKAGSIKLGKWQILSSLFLPVTLITLGGHNDGCAPPNDESESGLLLKALDHTMVLFQATIIACWYTMTSVCAKAFWDYVDFWVKHLRTLFLHTQEGVACPNIHAVGHIYDFLLLFGPVLSWWCFPFERLIGIG
;
A
#
# COMPACT_ATOMS: atom_id res chain seq x y z
N PHE A 1 13.69 -17.30 10.32
CA PHE A 1 12.32 -16.87 10.70
C PHE A 1 12.08 -15.44 10.22
N SER A 2 10.84 -15.08 9.91
CA SER A 2 10.40 -13.68 9.89
C SER A 2 9.68 -13.37 11.20
N ILE A 3 9.83 -12.15 11.72
CA ILE A 3 9.09 -11.62 12.87
C ILE A 3 8.19 -10.48 12.40
N HIS A 4 7.00 -10.39 12.98
CA HIS A 4 6.02 -9.37 12.68
C HIS A 4 5.36 -8.89 13.98
N LEU A 5 5.09 -7.59 14.06
CA LEU A 5 4.37 -6.96 15.16
C LEU A 5 3.15 -6.21 14.61
N ASP A 6 1.96 -6.67 15.00
CA ASP A 6 0.70 -6.00 14.69
C ASP A 6 -0.10 -5.59 15.93
N PHE A 7 -1.05 -4.68 15.75
CA PHE A 7 -2.01 -4.17 16.73
C PHE A 7 -3.35 -4.06 16.04
N PHE A 8 -4.38 -4.62 16.65
CA PHE A 8 -5.71 -4.61 16.08
C PHE A 8 -6.78 -4.40 17.14
N ASN A 9 -7.95 -3.97 16.68
CA ASN A 9 -9.12 -3.88 17.54
C ASN A 9 -9.85 -5.22 17.61
N PRO A 10 -9.85 -5.93 18.76
CA PRO A 10 -10.53 -7.21 18.90
C PRO A 10 -12.05 -7.10 18.73
N ASN A 11 -12.62 -5.91 18.90
CA ASN A 11 -14.05 -5.65 18.78
C ASN A 11 -14.48 -5.30 17.34
N GLY A 12 -13.54 -5.27 16.39
CA GLY A 12 -13.77 -4.86 15.00
C GLY A 12 -13.85 -3.34 14.81
N ILE A 13 -13.72 -2.90 13.56
CA ILE A 13 -13.72 -1.47 13.20
C ILE A 13 -15.18 -1.02 13.01
N THR A 14 -15.79 -0.44 14.04
CA THR A 14 -17.07 0.29 13.91
C THR A 14 -16.87 1.73 14.38
N HIS A 15 -17.44 2.70 13.66
CA HIS A 15 -17.27 4.14 13.93
C HIS A 15 -17.70 4.56 15.35
N CYS A 16 -18.48 3.74 16.05
CA CYS A 16 -18.99 4.01 17.41
C CYS A 16 -18.69 2.86 18.41
N GLY A 17 -17.83 1.89 18.04
CA GLY A 17 -17.49 0.75 18.90
C GLY A 17 -16.42 1.06 19.93
N ALA A 18 -16.30 0.23 20.95
CA ALA A 18 -15.18 0.29 21.89
C ALA A 18 -13.85 0.10 21.12
N HIS A 19 -12.95 1.06 21.27
CA HIS A 19 -11.63 1.02 20.65
C HIS A 19 -10.64 0.43 21.65
N GLU A 20 -10.34 -0.86 21.49
CA GLU A 20 -9.24 -1.52 22.20
C GLU A 20 -8.13 -1.84 21.18
N SER A 21 -6.89 -1.95 21.64
CA SER A 21 -5.75 -2.27 20.78
C SER A 21 -4.93 -3.39 21.39
N ILE A 22 -5.11 -4.61 20.88
CA ILE A 22 -4.35 -5.79 21.28
C ILE A 22 -3.21 -5.99 20.31
N GLY A 23 -1.99 -6.18 20.84
CA GLY A 23 -0.82 -6.45 20.03
C GLY A 23 -0.58 -7.94 19.83
N ILE A 24 0.01 -8.30 18.69
CA ILE A 24 0.49 -9.65 18.39
C ILE A 24 1.93 -9.56 17.89
N ILE A 25 2.79 -10.39 18.47
CA ILE A 25 4.10 -10.72 17.92
C ILE A 25 3.96 -12.10 17.28
N SER A 26 4.23 -12.22 15.99
CA SER A 26 4.21 -13.49 15.29
C SER A 26 5.57 -13.78 14.68
N CYS A 27 5.94 -15.06 14.64
CA CYS A 27 7.12 -15.52 13.91
C CYS A 27 6.78 -16.69 13.01
N THR A 28 7.27 -16.64 11.77
CA THR A 28 7.10 -17.71 10.78
C THR A 28 8.45 -18.29 10.38
N ASN A 29 8.52 -19.61 10.28
CA ASN A 29 9.72 -20.27 9.77
C ASN A 29 9.80 -20.14 8.24
N LEU A 30 10.74 -19.34 7.75
CA LEU A 30 10.95 -19.12 6.32
C LEU A 30 11.53 -20.34 5.58
N ALA A 31 12.07 -21.32 6.31
CA ALA A 31 12.58 -22.57 5.73
C ALA A 31 11.47 -23.58 5.39
N LEU A 32 10.25 -23.37 5.90
CA LEU A 32 9.09 -24.19 5.56
C LEU A 32 8.49 -23.75 4.22
N ASP A 33 7.87 -24.70 3.51
CA ASP A 33 7.16 -24.42 2.26
C ASP A 33 6.03 -23.38 2.50
N PRO A 34 5.83 -22.42 1.56
CA PRO A 34 4.75 -21.44 1.67
C PRO A 34 3.36 -22.02 1.94
N SER A 35 3.08 -23.24 1.49
CA SER A 35 1.78 -23.90 1.69
C SER A 35 1.52 -24.33 3.13
N ILE A 36 2.57 -24.49 3.95
CA ILE A 36 2.45 -24.98 5.34
C ILE A 36 2.96 -24.00 6.39
N ARG A 37 3.86 -23.08 6.04
CA ARG A 37 4.54 -22.23 7.04
C ARG A 37 3.62 -21.27 7.79
N TYR A 38 2.47 -20.94 7.21
CA TYR A 38 1.46 -20.07 7.81
C TYR A 38 0.31 -20.82 8.48
N LEU A 39 0.40 -22.15 8.60
CA LEU A 39 -0.54 -22.91 9.41
C LEU A 39 -0.30 -22.57 10.90
N PRO A 40 -1.37 -22.44 11.71
CA PRO A 40 -1.24 -22.07 13.12
C PRO A 40 -0.22 -22.92 13.90
N GLU A 41 -0.14 -24.22 13.61
CA GLU A 41 0.81 -25.17 14.23
C GLU A 41 2.28 -24.91 13.88
N ASN A 42 2.57 -24.17 12.81
CA ASN A 42 3.93 -23.87 12.33
C ASN A 42 4.37 -22.43 12.65
N MET A 43 3.54 -21.69 13.37
CA MET A 43 3.76 -20.30 13.71
C MET A 43 3.93 -20.13 15.22
N TYR A 44 4.86 -19.26 15.60
CA TYR A 44 4.90 -18.76 16.96
C TYR A 44 4.05 -17.49 17.05
N ILE A 45 3.22 -17.38 18.08
CA ILE A 45 2.35 -16.22 18.32
C ILE A 45 2.43 -15.86 19.81
N ASN A 46 2.65 -14.59 20.10
CA ASN A 46 2.59 -14.02 21.43
C ASN A 46 1.67 -12.79 21.44
N ILE A 47 0.89 -12.61 22.51
CA ILE A 47 -0.08 -11.52 22.62
C ILE A 47 0.49 -10.45 23.56
N ILE A 48 0.32 -9.19 23.18
CA ILE A 48 0.59 -8.02 24.01
C ILE A 48 -0.76 -7.53 24.56
N PRO A 49 -1.13 -7.90 25.80
CA PRO A 49 -2.40 -7.51 26.36
C PRO A 49 -2.36 -6.05 26.79
N SER A 50 -3.20 -5.22 26.19
CA SER A 50 -3.43 -3.86 26.63
C SER A 50 -4.74 -3.33 26.02
N PRO A 51 -5.50 -2.47 26.70
CA PRO A 51 -6.62 -1.76 26.06
C PRO A 51 -6.12 -0.70 25.06
N ASN A 52 -4.87 -0.24 25.19
CA ASN A 52 -4.26 0.78 24.34
C ASN A 52 -2.90 0.31 23.81
N GLU A 53 -2.49 0.79 22.64
CA GLU A 53 -1.15 0.49 22.11
C GLU A 53 -0.07 0.97 23.12
N PRO A 54 0.84 0.10 23.58
CA PRO A 54 1.88 0.49 24.52
C PRO A 54 2.90 1.45 23.90
N SER A 55 3.68 2.15 24.74
CA SER A 55 4.82 2.93 24.26
C SER A 55 5.89 2.02 23.63
N VAL A 56 6.74 2.58 22.79
CA VAL A 56 7.82 1.85 22.10
C VAL A 56 8.69 1.08 23.10
N ASP A 57 9.10 1.71 24.20
CA ASP A 57 9.92 1.05 25.24
C ASP A 57 9.20 -0.14 25.87
N LYS A 58 7.88 -0.04 26.07
CA LYS A 58 7.07 -1.13 26.62
C LYS A 58 6.92 -2.28 25.63
N ILE A 59 6.73 -1.96 24.34
CA ILE A 59 6.68 -2.96 23.26
C ILE A 59 8.00 -3.74 23.21
N ASP A 60 9.13 -3.05 23.34
CA ASP A 60 10.45 -3.69 23.31
C ASP A 60 10.62 -4.75 24.43
N HIS A 61 10.03 -4.54 25.61
CA HIS A 61 10.04 -5.55 26.68
C HIS A 61 9.35 -6.87 26.27
N TYR A 62 8.28 -6.82 25.48
CA TYR A 62 7.62 -8.02 24.98
C TYR A 62 8.43 -8.68 23.86
N ILE A 63 8.98 -7.88 22.94
CA ILE A 63 9.81 -8.36 21.83
C ILE A 63 11.08 -9.03 22.36
N ARG A 64 11.73 -8.43 23.36
CA ARG A 64 12.98 -8.92 23.95
C ARG A 64 12.92 -10.38 24.37
N LEU A 65 11.80 -10.82 24.94
CA LEU A 65 11.61 -12.22 25.34
C LEU A 65 11.79 -13.19 24.17
N VAL A 66 11.30 -12.82 23.00
CA VAL A 66 11.43 -13.59 21.76
C VAL A 66 12.86 -13.49 21.23
N ILE A 67 13.42 -12.28 21.19
CA ILE A 67 14.76 -12.04 20.66
C ILE A 67 15.84 -12.79 21.45
N GLU A 68 15.75 -12.83 22.78
CA GLU A 68 16.71 -13.56 23.61
C GLU A 68 16.68 -15.08 23.35
N GLN A 69 15.53 -15.65 22.96
CA GLN A 69 15.49 -17.04 22.50
C GLN A 69 16.23 -17.23 21.18
N PHE A 70 16.05 -16.32 20.22
CA PHE A 70 16.77 -16.37 18.95
C PHE A 70 18.27 -16.13 19.09
N ALA A 71 18.70 -15.30 20.04
CA ALA A 71 20.13 -15.12 20.33
C ALA A 71 20.77 -16.44 20.77
N ARG A 72 20.13 -17.16 21.70
CA ARG A 72 20.58 -18.50 22.15
C ARG A 72 20.48 -19.54 21.04
N ALA A 73 19.44 -19.47 20.22
CA ALA A 73 19.23 -20.36 19.09
C ALA A 73 20.27 -20.13 17.98
N TRP A 74 20.83 -18.93 17.85
CA TRP A 74 21.86 -18.63 16.88
C TRP A 74 23.23 -19.08 17.37
N GLN A 75 23.60 -18.70 18.60
CA GLN A 75 24.82 -19.17 19.26
C GLN A 75 24.59 -19.33 20.76
N PRO A 76 24.87 -20.52 21.34
CA PRO A 76 25.54 -21.68 20.73
C PRO A 76 24.61 -22.62 19.91
N GLY A 77 23.31 -22.32 19.81
CA GLY A 77 22.31 -23.22 19.20
C GLY A 77 21.63 -24.14 20.22
N PHE A 78 20.51 -24.76 19.81
CA PHE A 78 19.76 -25.70 20.65
C PHE A 78 20.19 -27.13 20.37
N LYS A 79 20.59 -27.85 21.41
CA LYS A 79 20.90 -29.28 21.31
C LYS A 79 19.62 -30.10 21.39
N CYS A 80 19.24 -30.72 20.28
CA CYS A 80 18.18 -31.72 20.22
C CYS A 80 18.77 -33.11 20.47
N SER A 81 18.14 -33.90 21.34
CA SER A 81 18.58 -35.28 21.63
C SER A 81 18.35 -36.24 20.47
N CYS A 82 17.35 -35.96 19.64
CA CYS A 82 17.04 -36.67 18.40
C CYS A 82 16.32 -35.71 17.43
N THR A 83 16.28 -36.10 16.17
CA THR A 83 15.50 -35.46 15.10
C THR A 83 14.66 -36.54 14.41
N ALA A 84 13.72 -36.15 13.54
CA ALA A 84 12.91 -37.12 12.81
C ALA A 84 13.76 -38.12 11.99
N ASP A 85 14.93 -37.68 11.50
CA ASP A 85 15.81 -38.47 10.64
C ASP A 85 17.04 -39.04 11.36
N SER A 86 17.25 -38.74 12.65
CA SER A 86 18.44 -39.18 13.37
C SER A 86 18.26 -39.28 14.89
N GLU A 87 18.63 -40.43 15.45
CA GLU A 87 18.67 -40.71 16.89
C GLU A 87 19.92 -40.14 17.59
N SER A 88 20.96 -39.73 16.84
CA SER A 88 22.22 -39.25 17.43
C SER A 88 22.16 -37.80 17.94
N GLY A 89 21.00 -37.15 17.78
CA GLY A 89 20.81 -35.73 18.09
C GLY A 89 21.45 -34.79 17.08
N ALA A 90 21.11 -33.51 17.17
CA ALA A 90 21.63 -32.44 16.33
C ALA A 90 21.70 -31.12 17.11
N ILE A 91 22.58 -30.22 16.71
CA ILE A 91 22.51 -28.81 17.12
C ILE A 91 21.69 -28.10 16.05
N VAL A 92 20.62 -27.46 16.49
CA VAL A 92 19.72 -26.69 15.63
C VAL A 92 19.98 -25.21 15.86
N GLU A 93 20.32 -24.52 14.77
CA GLU A 93 20.48 -23.08 14.75
C GLU A 93 19.22 -22.41 14.19
N ALA A 94 18.82 -21.29 14.78
CA ALA A 94 17.72 -20.49 14.26
C ALA A 94 18.03 -19.00 14.37
N GLY A 95 17.61 -18.25 13.36
CA GLY A 95 17.74 -16.79 13.34
C GLY A 95 16.53 -16.09 12.75
N ILE A 96 16.41 -14.81 13.05
CA ILE A 96 15.44 -13.91 12.43
C ILE A 96 16.08 -13.29 11.20
N LEU A 97 15.57 -13.60 10.01
CA LEU A 97 16.07 -13.02 8.77
C LEU A 97 15.40 -11.68 8.46
N LEU A 98 14.11 -11.55 8.79
CA LEU A 98 13.28 -10.40 8.44
C LEU A 98 12.46 -9.94 9.64
N SER A 99 12.40 -8.64 9.87
CA SER A 99 11.39 -7.97 10.68
C SER A 99 10.49 -7.19 9.73
N VAL A 100 9.26 -7.66 9.52
CA VAL A 100 8.33 -7.10 8.53
C VAL A 100 7.28 -6.28 9.26
N ASN A 101 7.24 -4.97 9.01
CA ASN A 101 6.33 -4.07 9.73
C ASN A 101 5.78 -2.97 8.81
N GLU A 102 4.62 -2.43 9.18
CA GLU A 102 4.04 -1.28 8.48
C GLU A 102 4.94 -0.04 8.54
N CYS A 103 4.88 0.81 7.51
CA CYS A 103 5.73 2.00 7.37
C CYS A 103 5.72 2.96 8.59
N LEU A 104 4.55 3.19 9.20
CA LEU A 104 4.46 4.04 10.41
C LEU A 104 5.06 3.37 11.66
N ARG A 105 5.01 2.03 11.72
CA ARG A 105 5.57 1.24 12.83
C ARG A 105 7.04 1.00 12.66
N LEU A 106 7.50 0.89 11.42
CA LEU A 106 8.90 0.94 11.08
C LEU A 106 9.53 2.20 11.63
N ARG A 107 8.91 3.39 11.57
CA ARG A 107 9.46 4.59 12.24
C ARG A 107 9.64 4.44 13.76
N ARG A 108 8.87 3.56 14.40
CA ARG A 108 8.96 3.23 15.83
C ARG A 108 9.88 2.04 16.14
N LEU A 109 10.39 1.34 15.13
CA LEU A 109 11.35 0.23 15.26
C LEU A 109 12.69 0.54 14.58
N LEU A 110 12.69 1.54 13.68
CA LEU A 110 13.81 2.01 12.89
C LEU A 110 14.65 2.99 13.70
N VAL A 111 15.92 2.75 13.42
CA VAL A 111 17.13 3.36 13.91
C VAL A 111 17.65 4.09 12.67
N SER A 112 17.19 5.32 12.44
CA SER A 112 17.71 6.34 11.50
C SER A 112 16.56 7.19 10.97
N ARG A 113 16.70 8.52 11.12
CA ARG A 113 15.94 9.50 10.33
C ARG A 113 16.65 9.56 8.99
N ASP A 114 16.41 8.57 8.11
CA ASP A 114 17.12 8.56 6.82
C ASP A 114 16.91 9.91 6.14
N THR A 115 18.01 10.51 5.68
CA THR A 115 18.03 11.78 4.94
C THR A 115 17.08 11.76 3.74
N CYS A 116 16.78 10.57 3.21
CA CYS A 116 15.84 10.35 2.11
C CYS A 116 14.36 10.49 2.51
N TRP A 117 13.96 10.31 3.78
CA TRP A 117 12.58 10.59 4.23
C TRP A 117 12.21 12.07 4.15
N ASN A 118 13.19 12.96 4.13
CA ASN A 118 12.96 14.39 3.91
C ASN A 118 12.69 14.73 2.43
N GLN A 119 12.83 13.76 1.52
CA GLN A 119 12.66 13.92 0.08
C GLN A 119 11.68 12.87 -0.48
N ILE A 120 10.44 12.87 0.05
CA ILE A 120 9.42 11.85 -0.25
C ILE A 120 9.16 11.64 -1.75
N TYR A 121 9.30 12.69 -2.56
CA TYR A 121 9.04 12.65 -4.00
C TYR A 121 10.33 12.57 -4.84
N ASN A 122 11.49 12.45 -4.20
CA ASN A 122 12.74 12.21 -4.91
C ASN A 122 12.92 10.71 -5.12
N THR A 123 13.01 10.33 -6.39
CA THR A 123 13.19 8.95 -6.83
C THR A 123 14.62 8.66 -7.26
N ASP A 124 15.57 9.59 -7.04
CA ASP A 124 16.98 9.31 -7.29
C ASP A 124 17.50 8.30 -6.25
N HIS A 125 17.48 7.03 -6.64
CA HIS A 125 17.94 5.91 -5.81
C HIS A 125 19.42 6.04 -5.41
N SER A 126 20.23 6.79 -6.17
CA SER A 126 21.64 7.01 -5.81
C SER A 126 21.83 7.86 -4.54
N LEU A 127 20.80 8.62 -4.15
CA LEU A 127 20.79 9.40 -2.91
C LEU A 127 20.32 8.58 -1.70
N CYS A 128 19.74 7.40 -1.92
CA CYS A 128 19.31 6.47 -0.88
C CYS A 128 20.46 5.55 -0.46
N VAL A 129 21.54 6.13 0.08
CA VAL A 129 22.65 5.35 0.62
C VAL A 129 22.26 4.76 1.98
N PRO A 130 22.38 3.44 2.17
CA PRO A 130 22.11 2.82 3.47
C PRO A 130 22.99 3.45 4.56
N PRO A 131 22.42 3.73 5.75
CA PRO A 131 23.20 4.22 6.87
C PRO A 131 24.25 3.19 7.32
N ASP A 132 25.36 3.69 7.86
CA ASP A 132 26.44 2.87 8.38
C ASP A 132 25.98 2.08 9.62
N ILE A 133 26.00 0.75 9.51
CA ILE A 133 25.52 -0.19 10.54
C ILE A 133 26.28 -0.02 11.85
N GLU A 134 27.59 0.25 11.81
CA GLU A 134 28.39 0.43 13.02
C GLU A 134 27.96 1.69 13.78
N LYS A 135 27.68 2.78 13.06
CA LYS A 135 27.15 4.01 13.64
C LYS A 135 25.76 3.81 14.21
N LEU A 136 24.88 3.10 13.48
CA LEU A 136 23.54 2.76 13.95
C LEU A 136 23.60 1.96 15.26
N CYS A 137 24.46 0.93 15.31
CA CYS A 137 24.66 0.11 16.51
C CYS A 137 25.21 0.95 17.68
N HIS A 138 26.22 1.79 17.41
CA HIS A 138 26.83 2.67 18.41
C HIS A 138 25.79 3.61 19.04
N TRP A 139 25.03 4.36 18.24
CA TRP A 139 24.04 5.30 18.75
C TRP A 139 22.84 4.61 19.40
N SER A 140 22.47 3.41 18.94
CA SER A 140 21.40 2.63 19.59
C SER A 140 21.81 2.15 20.99
N ARG A 141 23.07 1.71 21.16
CA ARG A 141 23.62 1.38 22.48
C ARG A 141 23.76 2.61 23.36
N ALA A 142 24.25 3.73 22.81
CA ALA A 142 24.30 5.00 23.53
C ALA A 142 22.92 5.42 24.04
N TYR A 143 21.87 5.33 23.20
CA TYR A 143 20.48 5.58 23.59
C TYR A 143 20.05 4.69 24.78
N LYS A 144 20.36 3.40 24.72
CA LYS A 144 20.02 2.44 25.79
C LYS A 144 20.71 2.76 27.11
N ASP A 145 21.97 3.16 27.05
CA ASP A 145 22.82 3.36 28.23
C ASP A 145 22.63 4.75 28.88
N THR A 146 21.84 5.63 28.27
CA THR A 146 21.44 6.92 28.86
C THR A 146 20.65 6.74 30.17
N GLN A 147 20.75 7.72 31.06
CA GLN A 147 20.01 7.70 32.33
C GLN A 147 18.76 8.58 32.32
N THR A 148 18.64 9.46 31.33
CA THR A 148 17.55 10.44 31.26
C THR A 148 16.81 10.43 29.92
N LEU A 149 15.50 10.70 29.98
CA LEU A 149 14.67 10.87 28.78
C LEU A 149 15.14 12.05 27.91
N ALA A 150 15.80 13.05 28.51
CA ALA A 150 16.33 14.20 27.78
C ALA A 150 17.51 13.80 26.87
N GLU A 151 18.43 12.98 27.37
CA GLU A 151 19.54 12.43 26.58
C GLU A 151 19.04 11.49 25.48
N GLN A 152 18.07 10.62 25.79
CA GLN A 152 17.42 9.77 24.79
C GLN A 152 16.82 10.58 23.65
N LYS A 153 16.11 11.65 24.00
CA LYS A 153 15.51 12.56 23.04
C LYS A 153 16.58 13.27 22.20
N ASP A 154 17.66 13.74 22.81
CA ASP A 154 18.77 14.37 22.08
C ASP A 154 19.43 13.42 21.07
N ILE A 155 19.71 12.17 21.48
CA ILE A 155 20.25 11.14 20.58
C ILE A 155 19.28 10.87 19.43
N PHE A 156 17.99 10.72 19.72
CA PHE A 156 16.98 10.49 18.69
C PHE A 156 16.86 11.69 17.74
N GLU A 157 16.92 12.93 18.24
CA GLU A 157 16.82 14.14 17.41
C GLU A 157 18.06 14.33 16.51
N ASN A 158 19.25 14.05 17.04
CA ASN A 158 20.52 14.28 16.35
C ASN A 158 20.94 13.12 15.44
N HIS A 159 20.60 11.89 15.80
CA HIS A 159 21.02 10.68 15.08
C HIS A 159 19.86 9.90 14.46
N GLY A 160 18.61 10.17 14.87
CA GLY A 160 17.43 9.46 14.38
C GLY A 160 17.33 8.01 14.90
N VAL A 161 18.08 7.67 15.94
CA VAL A 161 18.25 6.30 16.45
C VAL A 161 17.66 6.17 17.85
N GLN A 162 17.02 5.03 18.12
CA GLN A 162 16.58 4.60 19.45
C GLN A 162 17.01 3.15 19.73
N TRP A 163 16.85 2.67 20.96
CA TRP A 163 17.14 1.27 21.30
C TRP A 163 16.08 0.32 20.72
N SER A 164 16.53 -0.83 20.23
CA SER A 164 15.68 -1.99 19.94
C SER A 164 16.39 -3.26 20.39
N SER A 165 15.66 -4.17 21.01
CA SER A 165 16.16 -5.47 21.41
C SER A 165 16.66 -6.32 20.24
N LEU A 166 16.31 -6.00 19.00
CA LEU A 166 16.88 -6.65 17.80
C LEU A 166 18.42 -6.54 17.75
N TRP A 167 19.01 -5.48 18.31
CA TRP A 167 20.47 -5.33 18.42
C TRP A 167 21.15 -6.33 19.37
N ILE A 168 20.38 -7.17 20.08
CA ILE A 168 20.91 -8.32 20.83
C ILE A 168 21.39 -9.41 19.86
N LEU A 169 20.81 -9.50 18.65
CA LEU A 169 21.22 -10.46 17.63
C LEU A 169 22.47 -9.93 16.93
N GLU A 170 23.59 -10.65 17.07
CA GLU A 170 24.90 -10.20 16.54
C GLU A 170 24.92 -10.04 15.00
N TYR A 171 24.06 -10.78 14.31
CA TYR A 171 23.92 -10.76 12.85
C TYR A 171 22.88 -9.74 12.36
N TRP A 172 22.25 -8.96 13.25
CA TRP A 172 21.20 -8.03 12.89
C TRP A 172 21.74 -6.86 12.09
N ASP A 173 21.18 -6.70 10.89
CA ASP A 173 21.43 -5.57 10.01
C ASP A 173 20.09 -4.92 9.62
N PRO A 174 19.68 -3.83 10.30
CA PRO A 174 18.40 -3.19 10.01
C PRO A 174 18.34 -2.59 8.61
N THR A 175 19.47 -2.35 7.93
CA THR A 175 19.47 -1.80 6.57
C THR A 175 18.96 -2.80 5.52
N ARG A 176 18.98 -4.09 5.85
CA ARG A 176 18.57 -5.18 4.96
C ARG A 176 17.44 -6.01 5.54
N MET A 177 17.41 -6.16 6.86
CA MET A 177 16.53 -7.11 7.55
C MET A 177 15.27 -6.45 8.11
N LEU A 178 15.21 -5.12 8.17
CA LEU A 178 14.02 -4.38 8.59
C LEU A 178 13.20 -3.96 7.38
N VAL A 179 12.17 -4.75 7.08
CA VAL A 179 11.43 -4.72 5.82
C VAL A 179 10.10 -4.00 6.00
N VAL A 180 9.78 -3.11 5.05
CA VAL A 180 8.46 -2.47 4.94
C VAL A 180 7.48 -3.53 4.47
N ASP A 181 6.37 -3.69 5.19
CA ASP A 181 5.28 -4.52 4.70
C ASP A 181 4.73 -3.94 3.39
N ALA A 182 5.08 -4.61 2.29
CA ALA A 182 4.73 -4.19 0.94
C ALA A 182 3.22 -4.19 0.72
N MET A 183 2.47 -5.05 1.39
CA MET A 183 1.02 -5.09 1.21
C MET A 183 0.37 -3.83 1.80
N HIS A 184 0.67 -3.48 3.05
CA HIS A 184 0.20 -2.24 3.67
C HIS A 184 0.73 -1.01 2.95
N CYS A 185 2.02 -1.02 2.55
CA CYS A 185 2.63 0.11 1.86
C CYS A 185 2.03 0.35 0.46
N ILE A 186 1.79 -0.72 -0.32
CA ILE A 186 1.24 -0.62 -1.67
C ILE A 186 -0.27 -0.42 -1.65
N LEU A 187 -1.02 -1.33 -1.02
CA LEU A 187 -2.48 -1.39 -1.15
C LEU A 187 -3.18 -0.33 -0.27
N GLU A 188 -2.97 -0.36 1.04
CA GLU A 188 -3.54 0.64 1.97
C GLU A 188 -2.75 1.95 2.00
N GLY A 189 -1.53 1.93 1.51
CA GLY A 189 -0.69 3.11 1.40
C GLY A 189 -0.90 3.84 0.09
N VAL A 190 -0.14 3.49 -0.96
CA VAL A 190 -0.10 4.27 -2.19
C VAL A 190 -1.33 4.10 -3.08
N VAL A 191 -1.91 2.90 -3.21
CA VAL A 191 -3.12 2.65 -4.01
C VAL A 191 -4.33 3.33 -3.38
N HIS A 192 -4.54 3.14 -2.07
CA HIS A 192 -5.59 3.85 -1.33
C HIS A 192 -5.41 5.37 -1.42
N TYR A 193 -4.20 5.90 -1.20
CA TYR A 193 -3.89 7.32 -1.35
C TYR A 193 -4.23 7.81 -2.77
N HIS A 194 -3.78 7.10 -3.80
CA HIS A 194 -4.05 7.43 -5.20
C HIS A 194 -5.55 7.49 -5.49
N CYS A 195 -6.30 6.46 -5.10
CA CYS A 195 -7.73 6.42 -5.35
C CYS A 195 -8.49 7.51 -4.58
N ARG A 196 -8.18 7.70 -3.28
CA ARG A 196 -8.96 8.60 -2.41
C ARG A 196 -8.57 10.07 -2.53
N HIS A 197 -7.28 10.37 -2.68
CA HIS A 197 -6.75 11.73 -2.62
C HIS A 197 -6.33 12.24 -3.99
N VAL A 198 -5.68 11.41 -4.81
CA VAL A 198 -5.21 11.83 -6.14
C VAL A 198 -6.38 11.88 -7.12
N LEU A 199 -7.18 10.81 -7.19
CA LEU A 199 -8.38 10.74 -8.03
C LEU A 199 -9.65 11.28 -7.37
N CYS A 200 -9.57 11.66 -6.09
CA CYS A 200 -10.70 12.19 -5.32
C CYS A 200 -11.93 11.24 -5.28
N LEU A 201 -11.74 9.92 -5.29
CA LEU A 201 -12.83 8.93 -5.23
C LEU A 201 -13.39 8.80 -3.80
N ASN A 202 -13.96 9.88 -3.28
CA ASN A 202 -14.58 9.94 -1.96
C ASN A 202 -15.85 10.83 -1.96
N THR A 203 -16.73 10.66 -0.98
CA THR A 203 -18.03 11.35 -0.88
C THR A 203 -17.97 12.85 -0.61
N ALA A 204 -16.79 13.44 -0.44
CA ALA A 204 -16.64 14.87 -0.18
C ALA A 204 -16.72 15.75 -1.45
N ALA A 205 -16.91 15.14 -2.62
CA ALA A 205 -17.08 15.88 -3.87
C ALA A 205 -18.36 16.75 -3.82
N PRO A 206 -18.27 18.06 -4.10
CA PRO A 206 -19.44 18.93 -4.12
C PRO A 206 -20.43 18.46 -5.18
N LYS A 207 -21.70 18.30 -4.78
CA LYS A 207 -22.81 18.03 -5.71
C LYS A 207 -22.99 19.23 -6.63
N HIS A 208 -22.46 19.15 -7.84
CA HIS A 208 -22.78 20.11 -8.91
C HIS A 208 -23.83 19.53 -9.86
N ASN A 209 -24.52 20.45 -10.54
CA ASN A 209 -25.66 20.17 -11.40
C ASN A 209 -25.29 19.27 -12.60
N THR A 210 -26.23 18.43 -12.97
CA THR A 210 -26.15 17.20 -13.79
C THR A 210 -25.88 17.40 -15.29
N ASP A 211 -24.93 18.25 -15.67
CA ASP A 211 -24.55 18.39 -17.08
C ASP A 211 -23.36 17.50 -17.45
N GLY A 212 -23.68 16.24 -17.77
CA GLY A 212 -23.10 15.49 -18.89
C GLY A 212 -21.66 14.99 -18.78
N LEU A 213 -21.40 14.01 -17.93
CA LEU A 213 -20.36 13.01 -18.21
C LEU A 213 -20.89 12.08 -19.33
N MET A 214 -20.28 12.16 -20.52
CA MET A 214 -20.56 11.24 -21.63
C MET A 214 -19.73 9.97 -21.41
N TYR A 215 -20.38 8.88 -21.03
CA TYR A 215 -19.72 7.58 -20.85
C TYR A 215 -19.29 7.01 -22.21
N ALA A 216 -18.10 6.39 -22.27
CA ALA A 216 -17.58 5.75 -23.49
C ALA A 216 -18.43 4.57 -23.99
N PHE A 217 -19.30 4.04 -23.13
CA PHE A 217 -20.11 2.87 -23.42
C PHE A 217 -21.47 2.93 -22.70
N ASP A 218 -22.29 3.94 -22.98
CA ASP A 218 -23.74 3.86 -22.69
C ASP A 218 -24.47 3.51 -24.00
N TRP A 219 -24.27 2.28 -24.47
CA TRP A 219 -25.05 1.74 -25.59
C TRP A 219 -26.07 0.73 -25.04
N PRO A 220 -27.38 0.98 -25.15
CA PRO A 220 -28.36 -0.05 -24.84
C PRO A 220 -28.08 -1.25 -25.76
N TRP A 221 -27.75 -2.39 -25.19
CA TRP A 221 -27.52 -3.60 -25.98
C TRP A 221 -28.84 -4.03 -26.62
N ILE A 222 -29.00 -3.69 -27.90
CA ILE A 222 -30.12 -4.11 -28.74
C ILE A 222 -29.56 -5.17 -29.68
N GLY A 223 -30.09 -6.39 -29.61
CA GLY A 223 -29.69 -7.48 -30.50
C GLY A 223 -29.72 -7.03 -31.96
N TYR A 224 -28.60 -7.19 -32.67
CA TYR A 224 -28.40 -6.69 -34.03
C TYR A 224 -29.51 -7.18 -34.97
N LYS A 225 -30.26 -6.23 -35.56
CA LYS A 225 -31.25 -6.48 -36.62
C LYS A 225 -30.76 -5.78 -37.89
N PRO A 226 -30.46 -6.51 -38.99
CA PRO A 226 -29.85 -5.95 -40.21
C PRO A 226 -30.64 -4.84 -40.92
N LYS A 227 -31.88 -4.53 -40.50
CA LYS A 227 -32.79 -3.59 -41.19
C LYS A 227 -33.13 -2.32 -40.39
N ALA A 228 -32.49 -2.08 -39.25
CA ALA A 228 -32.81 -0.93 -38.38
C ALA A 228 -31.55 -0.12 -38.05
N VAL A 229 -31.13 0.76 -38.97
CA VAL A 229 -30.19 1.85 -38.69
C VAL A 229 -31.00 3.15 -38.61
N PRO A 230 -31.01 3.89 -37.49
CA PRO A 230 -31.69 5.18 -37.40
C PRO A 230 -30.88 6.27 -38.11
N GLU A 231 -31.55 7.23 -38.74
CA GLU A 231 -30.92 8.46 -39.22
C GLU A 231 -30.36 9.30 -38.05
N LEU A 232 -29.16 9.87 -38.23
CA LEU A 232 -28.45 10.66 -37.22
C LEU A 232 -29.27 11.88 -36.76
N PRO A 233 -29.30 12.20 -35.45
CA PRO A 233 -30.09 13.31 -34.94
C PRO A 233 -29.46 14.65 -35.32
N ARG A 234 -30.26 15.53 -35.95
CA ARG A 234 -29.91 16.94 -36.13
C ARG A 234 -30.11 17.70 -34.81
N LEU A 235 -29.10 18.46 -34.38
CA LEU A 235 -29.16 19.37 -33.24
C LEU A 235 -30.31 20.38 -33.42
N LYS A 236 -31.17 20.51 -32.40
CA LYS A 236 -32.28 21.46 -32.41
C LYS A 236 -31.74 22.87 -32.10
N GLU A 237 -32.01 23.85 -32.96
CA GLU A 237 -31.53 25.24 -32.88
C GLU A 237 -31.72 25.93 -31.51
N LYS A 238 -32.71 25.49 -30.73
CA LYS A 238 -32.96 25.99 -29.37
C LYS A 238 -31.81 25.81 -28.37
N HIS A 239 -30.84 24.93 -28.65
CA HIS A 239 -29.68 24.67 -27.78
C HIS A 239 -28.45 25.55 -28.13
N VAL A 240 -28.49 26.28 -29.26
CA VAL A 240 -27.39 27.14 -29.72
C VAL A 240 -27.07 28.31 -28.76
N PRO A 241 -28.05 28.97 -28.11
CA PRO A 241 -27.77 30.06 -27.17
C PRO A 241 -27.00 29.62 -25.92
N ASP A 242 -27.28 28.42 -25.39
CA ASP A 242 -26.64 27.90 -24.18
C ASP A 242 -25.17 27.54 -24.41
N VAL A 243 -24.85 27.03 -25.61
CA VAL A 243 -23.46 26.79 -26.04
C VAL A 243 -22.70 28.10 -26.17
N SER A 244 -23.31 29.12 -26.77
CA SER A 244 -22.70 30.44 -26.95
C SER A 244 -22.44 31.16 -25.62
N LYS A 245 -23.29 30.94 -24.61
CA LYS A 245 -23.14 31.50 -23.26
C LYS A 245 -22.00 30.85 -22.47
N ARG A 246 -21.73 29.55 -22.67
CA ARG A 246 -20.59 28.86 -22.05
C ARG A 246 -19.23 29.32 -22.59
N LEU A 247 -19.18 29.66 -23.88
CA LEU A 247 -17.96 30.17 -24.54
C LEU A 247 -17.54 31.59 -24.10
N GLN A 248 -18.43 32.33 -23.44
CA GLN A 248 -18.22 33.74 -23.06
C GLN A 248 -17.92 33.93 -21.56
N GLN A 249 -17.87 32.86 -20.75
CA GLN A 249 -17.54 32.98 -19.32
C GLN A 249 -16.02 33.17 -19.14
N PRO A 250 -15.57 34.12 -18.28
CA PRO A 250 -14.17 34.33 -18.02
C PRO A 250 -13.56 33.12 -17.29
N LEU A 251 -12.37 32.69 -17.71
CA LEU A 251 -11.54 31.66 -17.08
C LEU A 251 -11.01 32.15 -15.73
N SER A 252 -11.88 32.26 -14.72
CA SER A 252 -11.43 32.58 -13.36
C SER A 252 -10.80 31.33 -12.74
N SER A 253 -9.46 31.32 -12.72
CA SER A 253 -8.54 30.55 -11.89
C SER A 253 -9.17 29.84 -10.67
N VAL A 254 -9.64 28.63 -10.89
CA VAL A 254 -9.53 27.52 -9.93
C VAL A 254 -8.66 26.53 -10.68
N ALA A 255 -7.51 26.13 -10.11
CA ALA A 255 -6.63 25.12 -10.71
C ALA A 255 -7.50 23.99 -11.29
N HIS A 256 -7.28 23.61 -12.55
CA HIS A 256 -8.06 22.56 -13.22
C HIS A 256 -7.87 21.24 -12.46
N ILE A 257 -8.68 21.02 -11.43
CA ILE A 257 -8.80 19.73 -10.74
C ILE A 257 -9.43 18.80 -11.76
N LEU A 258 -8.68 17.77 -12.19
CA LEU A 258 -9.21 16.65 -12.95
C LEU A 258 -10.44 16.11 -12.21
N ARG A 259 -11.63 16.27 -12.81
CA ARG A 259 -12.93 15.97 -12.20
C ARG A 259 -13.23 14.47 -12.15
N MET A 260 -12.27 13.67 -11.69
CA MET A 260 -12.43 12.21 -11.54
C MET A 260 -13.28 11.86 -10.32
N GLY A 261 -13.31 12.71 -9.30
CA GLY A 261 -14.07 12.48 -8.06
C GLY A 261 -15.56 12.76 -8.11
N MET A 262 -16.17 12.96 -9.29
CA MET A 262 -17.57 13.39 -9.39
C MET A 262 -18.55 12.29 -8.94
N PRO A 263 -19.75 12.65 -8.42
CA PRO A 263 -20.79 11.68 -8.06
C PRO A 263 -21.13 10.69 -9.18
N GLU A 264 -21.08 11.13 -10.43
CA GLU A 264 -21.30 10.33 -11.63
C GLU A 264 -20.20 9.27 -11.80
N THR A 265 -18.93 9.63 -11.61
CA THR A 265 -17.80 8.69 -11.63
C THR A 265 -17.96 7.62 -10.56
N LEU A 266 -18.31 8.00 -9.33
CA LEU A 266 -18.58 7.05 -8.25
C LEU A 266 -19.75 6.13 -8.60
N SER A 267 -20.84 6.67 -9.12
CA SER A 267 -22.02 5.90 -9.55
C SER A 267 -21.66 4.89 -10.64
N HIS A 268 -20.77 5.28 -11.57
CA HIS A 268 -20.28 4.41 -12.62
C HIS A 268 -19.36 3.30 -12.09
N ILE A 269 -18.44 3.61 -11.16
CA ILE A 269 -17.64 2.59 -10.46
C ILE A 269 -18.57 1.56 -9.80
N GLN A 270 -19.59 2.03 -9.08
CA GLN A 270 -20.57 1.15 -8.43
C GLN A 270 -21.39 0.34 -9.44
N LYS A 271 -21.70 0.89 -10.62
CA LYS A 271 -22.36 0.17 -11.73
C LYS A 271 -21.46 -0.96 -12.25
N VAL A 272 -20.21 -0.66 -12.59
CA VAL A 272 -19.21 -1.64 -13.06
C VAL A 272 -19.02 -2.75 -12.02
N ILE A 273 -18.89 -2.42 -10.74
CA ILE A 273 -18.78 -3.41 -9.66
C ILE A 273 -19.98 -4.36 -9.62
N ARG A 274 -21.20 -3.83 -9.81
CA ARG A 274 -22.44 -4.62 -9.78
C ARG A 274 -22.66 -5.48 -11.02
N GLU A 275 -22.25 -4.99 -12.19
CA GLU A 275 -22.52 -5.64 -13.48
C GLU A 275 -21.42 -6.62 -13.92
N THR A 276 -20.20 -6.46 -13.40
CA THR A 276 -19.07 -7.34 -13.74
C THR A 276 -19.31 -8.76 -13.21
N LYS A 277 -19.39 -9.73 -14.13
CA LYS A 277 -19.39 -11.15 -13.77
C LYS A 277 -17.97 -11.60 -13.45
N ARG A 278 -17.73 -12.04 -12.21
CA ARG A 278 -16.45 -12.58 -11.75
C ARG A 278 -16.51 -14.09 -11.55
N PRO A 279 -15.39 -14.82 -11.71
CA PRO A 279 -15.26 -16.18 -11.20
C PRO A 279 -15.55 -16.26 -9.69
N SER A 280 -16.01 -17.41 -9.21
CA SER A 280 -16.37 -17.62 -7.80
C SER A 280 -15.21 -17.48 -6.82
N TRP A 281 -13.97 -17.67 -7.28
CA TRP A 281 -12.75 -17.61 -6.47
C TRP A 281 -12.18 -16.19 -6.27
N ILE A 282 -12.68 -15.19 -7.00
CA ILE A 282 -12.33 -13.77 -6.75
C ILE A 282 -13.29 -13.24 -5.70
N ASP A 283 -12.84 -12.63 -4.61
CA ASP A 283 -13.74 -12.09 -3.58
C ASP A 283 -14.61 -10.91 -4.08
N SER A 284 -15.70 -10.61 -3.35
CA SER A 284 -16.50 -9.41 -3.61
C SER A 284 -15.86 -8.14 -3.04
N VAL A 285 -16.02 -7.05 -3.76
CA VAL A 285 -15.76 -5.69 -3.27
C VAL A 285 -17.09 -5.00 -2.90
N PRO A 286 -17.10 -3.96 -2.05
CA PRO A 286 -18.32 -3.27 -1.65
C PRO A 286 -19.03 -2.67 -2.86
N MET A 287 -20.30 -3.03 -3.07
CA MET A 287 -21.11 -2.53 -4.19
C MET A 287 -21.40 -1.02 -4.07
N ASN A 288 -21.33 -0.48 -2.86
CA ASN A 288 -21.49 0.93 -2.53
C ASN A 288 -20.13 1.63 -2.35
N TYR A 289 -19.09 1.19 -3.09
CA TYR A 289 -17.75 1.79 -3.05
C TYR A 289 -17.79 3.32 -3.05
N GLY A 290 -16.96 3.92 -2.20
CA GLY A 290 -16.88 5.37 -2.04
C GLY A 290 -17.83 5.95 -0.99
N GLU A 291 -18.93 5.28 -0.66
CA GLU A 291 -19.91 5.75 0.34
C GLU A 291 -19.41 5.60 1.78
N ALA A 292 -19.78 6.54 2.67
CA ALA A 292 -19.49 6.43 4.11
C ALA A 292 -20.03 5.12 4.73
N LYS A 293 -21.16 4.61 4.21
CA LYS A 293 -21.77 3.35 4.65
C LYS A 293 -21.02 2.10 4.19
N ALA A 294 -20.09 2.21 3.25
CA ALA A 294 -19.29 1.07 2.78
C ALA A 294 -18.25 0.61 3.82
N GLY A 295 -17.97 1.45 4.82
CA GLY A 295 -16.91 1.22 5.79
C GLY A 295 -15.52 1.34 5.17
N SER A 296 -14.50 1.00 5.96
CA SER A 296 -13.12 0.92 5.49
C SER A 296 -12.93 -0.29 4.56
N ILE A 297 -12.23 -0.08 3.46
CA ILE A 297 -11.90 -1.13 2.49
C ILE A 297 -10.66 -1.84 2.99
N LYS A 298 -10.79 -3.13 3.30
CA LYS A 298 -9.68 -4.02 3.70
C LYS A 298 -8.68 -4.25 2.57
N LEU A 299 -7.45 -4.64 2.89
CA LEU A 299 -6.33 -4.82 1.96
C LEU A 299 -6.64 -5.72 0.74
N GLY A 300 -7.18 -6.91 0.97
CA GLY A 300 -7.54 -7.83 -0.11
C GLY A 300 -8.52 -7.22 -1.13
N LYS A 301 -9.39 -6.31 -0.68
CA LYS A 301 -10.33 -5.60 -1.57
C LYS A 301 -9.65 -4.51 -2.39
N TRP A 302 -8.62 -3.84 -1.87
CA TRP A 302 -7.82 -2.88 -2.66
C TRP A 302 -7.06 -3.56 -3.80
N GLN A 303 -6.55 -4.76 -3.58
CA GLN A 303 -5.92 -5.56 -4.63
C GLN A 303 -6.90 -5.86 -5.78
N ILE A 304 -8.13 -6.29 -5.45
CA ILE A 304 -9.16 -6.58 -6.47
C ILE A 304 -9.64 -5.30 -7.16
N LEU A 305 -9.84 -4.22 -6.42
CA LEU A 305 -10.25 -2.93 -6.98
C LEU A 305 -9.23 -2.39 -8.00
N SER A 306 -7.94 -2.39 -7.64
CA SER A 306 -6.87 -1.86 -8.49
C SER A 306 -6.54 -2.75 -9.69
N SER A 307 -6.70 -4.07 -9.57
CA SER A 307 -6.38 -5.00 -10.67
C SER A 307 -7.53 -5.25 -11.64
N LEU A 308 -8.79 -5.10 -11.20
CA LEU A 308 -9.97 -5.47 -12.00
C LEU A 308 -10.93 -4.30 -12.23
N PHE A 309 -11.51 -3.76 -11.16
CA PHE A 309 -12.67 -2.87 -11.30
C PHE A 309 -12.30 -1.45 -11.70
N LEU A 310 -11.29 -0.86 -11.07
CA LEU A 310 -10.86 0.51 -11.36
C LEU A 310 -10.24 0.65 -12.76
N PRO A 311 -9.38 -0.26 -13.25
CA PRO A 311 -8.94 -0.22 -14.65
C PRO A 311 -10.09 -0.18 -15.65
N VAL A 312 -11.04 -1.10 -15.52
CA VAL A 312 -12.23 -1.17 -16.39
C VAL A 312 -13.01 0.14 -16.30
N THR A 313 -13.28 0.60 -15.08
CA THR A 313 -14.03 1.84 -14.87
C THR A 313 -13.35 3.03 -15.53
N LEU A 314 -12.06 3.26 -15.27
CA LEU A 314 -11.34 4.43 -15.76
C LEU A 314 -11.23 4.42 -17.29
N ILE A 315 -11.02 3.26 -17.91
CA ILE A 315 -11.04 3.10 -19.37
C ILE A 315 -12.42 3.46 -19.95
N THR A 316 -13.49 2.97 -19.32
CA THR A 316 -14.87 3.27 -19.79
C THR A 316 -15.34 4.69 -19.50
N LEU A 317 -14.66 5.45 -18.63
CA LEU A 317 -14.93 6.87 -18.38
C LEU A 317 -14.18 7.78 -19.36
N GLY A 318 -12.94 7.42 -19.73
CA GLY A 318 -12.08 8.24 -20.59
C GLY A 318 -12.19 7.95 -22.09
N GLY A 319 -12.82 6.84 -22.48
CA GLY A 319 -12.97 6.45 -23.89
C GLY A 319 -13.97 7.32 -24.66
N HIS A 320 -13.73 7.52 -25.97
CA HIS A 320 -14.71 8.10 -26.88
C HIS A 320 -15.48 7.00 -27.62
N ASN A 321 -16.75 7.27 -27.97
CA ASN A 321 -17.63 6.33 -28.67
C ASN A 321 -17.16 5.97 -30.11
N ASP A 322 -16.12 6.63 -30.61
CA ASP A 322 -15.55 6.41 -31.94
C ASP A 322 -14.44 5.35 -31.96
N GLY A 323 -14.05 4.82 -30.78
CA GLY A 323 -12.97 3.84 -30.66
C GLY A 323 -11.57 4.43 -30.85
N CYS A 324 -11.45 5.76 -30.95
CA CYS A 324 -10.17 6.45 -31.03
C CYS A 324 -9.65 6.79 -29.63
N ALA A 325 -8.33 6.76 -29.46
CA ALA A 325 -7.72 7.28 -28.24
C ALA A 325 -7.94 8.82 -28.17
N PRO A 326 -8.22 9.37 -26.97
CA PRO A 326 -8.24 10.81 -26.76
C PRO A 326 -6.94 11.48 -27.26
N PRO A 327 -7.00 12.74 -27.70
CA PRO A 327 -5.80 13.46 -28.13
C PRO A 327 -4.82 13.60 -26.95
N ASN A 328 -3.52 13.45 -27.22
CA ASN A 328 -2.48 13.68 -26.21
C ASN A 328 -2.13 15.18 -26.13
N ASP A 329 -3.07 15.97 -25.62
CA ASP A 329 -2.95 17.41 -25.47
C ASP A 329 -3.36 17.87 -24.05
N GLU A 330 -3.53 19.18 -23.87
CA GLU A 330 -4.01 19.79 -22.62
C GLU A 330 -5.53 19.97 -22.58
N SER A 331 -6.27 19.31 -23.50
CA SER A 331 -7.74 19.26 -23.42
C SER A 331 -8.17 18.44 -22.20
N GLU A 332 -9.43 18.59 -21.78
CA GLU A 332 -10.01 17.78 -20.70
C GLU A 332 -9.86 16.28 -20.99
N SER A 333 -10.14 15.86 -22.23
CA SER A 333 -9.98 14.48 -22.69
C SER A 333 -8.52 14.00 -22.67
N GLY A 334 -7.57 14.85 -23.06
CA GLY A 334 -6.13 14.54 -23.00
C GLY A 334 -5.59 14.44 -21.57
N LEU A 335 -6.05 15.31 -20.68
CA LEU A 335 -5.72 15.25 -19.26
C LEU A 335 -6.30 13.99 -18.59
N LEU A 336 -7.53 13.59 -18.95
CA LEU A 336 -8.14 12.34 -18.49
C LEU A 336 -7.34 11.11 -18.95
N LEU A 337 -6.84 11.12 -20.19
CA LEU A 337 -5.96 10.07 -20.69
C LEU A 337 -4.64 10.02 -19.91
N LYS A 338 -3.98 11.17 -19.69
CA LYS A 338 -2.78 11.25 -18.85
C LYS A 338 -3.03 10.74 -17.42
N ALA A 339 -4.19 11.05 -16.84
CA ALA A 339 -4.60 10.58 -15.51
C ALA A 339 -4.85 9.07 -15.48
N LEU A 340 -5.46 8.53 -16.53
CA LEU A 340 -5.64 7.10 -16.73
C LEU A 340 -4.29 6.40 -16.83
N ASP A 341 -3.39 6.85 -17.70
CA ASP A 341 -2.06 6.27 -17.89
C ASP A 341 -1.25 6.30 -16.59
N HIS A 342 -1.25 7.43 -15.89
CA HIS A 342 -0.61 7.58 -14.59
C HIS A 342 -1.16 6.60 -13.55
N THR A 343 -2.48 6.39 -13.53
CA THR A 343 -3.13 5.42 -12.65
C THR A 343 -2.78 3.99 -13.03
N MET A 344 -2.77 3.67 -14.32
CA MET A 344 -2.45 2.33 -14.82
C MET A 344 -1.01 1.94 -14.49
N VAL A 345 -0.07 2.88 -14.54
CA VAL A 345 1.32 2.66 -14.11
C VAL A 345 1.39 2.19 -12.65
N LEU A 346 0.67 2.83 -11.72
CA LEU A 346 0.64 2.39 -10.32
C LEU A 346 0.01 0.99 -10.16
N PHE A 347 -1.06 0.72 -10.91
CA PHE A 347 -1.73 -0.59 -10.86
C PHE A 347 -0.85 -1.70 -11.46
N GLN A 348 -0.08 -1.41 -12.52
CA GLN A 348 0.91 -2.33 -13.07
C GLN A 348 2.03 -2.63 -12.08
N ALA A 349 2.56 -1.60 -11.39
CA ALA A 349 3.51 -1.81 -10.30
C ALA A 349 2.94 -2.73 -9.20
N THR A 350 1.69 -2.47 -8.79
CA THR A 350 0.99 -3.28 -7.78
C THR A 350 0.86 -4.75 -8.23
N ILE A 351 0.48 -4.99 -9.48
CA ILE A 351 0.35 -6.33 -10.06
C ILE A 351 1.69 -7.07 -10.05
N ILE A 352 2.77 -6.40 -10.49
CA ILE A 352 4.12 -7.00 -10.54
C ILE A 352 4.59 -7.35 -9.13
N ALA A 353 4.41 -6.46 -8.16
CA ALA A 353 4.79 -6.72 -6.76
C ALA A 353 4.09 -7.98 -6.21
N CYS A 354 2.85 -8.24 -6.65
CA CYS A 354 2.07 -9.40 -6.24
C CYS A 354 2.31 -10.68 -7.08
N TRP A 355 3.29 -10.72 -7.98
CA TRP A 355 3.62 -11.95 -8.71
C TRP A 355 4.24 -13.03 -7.81
N TYR A 356 3.98 -14.29 -8.14
CA TYR A 356 4.56 -15.46 -7.46
C TYR A 356 6.04 -15.68 -7.74
N THR A 357 6.57 -15.01 -8.77
CA THR A 357 7.96 -15.09 -9.18
C THR A 357 8.51 -13.68 -9.36
N MET A 358 9.72 -13.44 -8.86
CA MET A 358 10.38 -12.14 -8.99
C MET A 358 11.75 -12.33 -9.61
N THR A 359 11.95 -11.73 -10.77
CA THR A 359 13.26 -11.62 -11.43
C THR A 359 13.79 -10.20 -11.32
N SER A 360 15.07 -9.98 -11.59
CA SER A 360 15.64 -8.63 -11.65
C SER A 360 14.94 -7.74 -12.70
N VAL A 361 14.47 -8.32 -13.81
CA VAL A 361 13.70 -7.61 -14.84
C VAL A 361 12.33 -7.18 -14.30
N CYS A 362 11.63 -8.06 -13.58
CA CYS A 362 10.35 -7.74 -12.95
C CYS A 362 10.51 -6.65 -11.88
N ALA A 363 11.52 -6.77 -11.02
CA ALA A 363 11.82 -5.78 -10.00
C ALA A 363 12.16 -4.42 -10.63
N LYS A 364 12.93 -4.42 -11.72
CA LYS A 364 13.24 -3.19 -12.47
C LYS A 364 11.99 -2.56 -13.08
N ALA A 365 11.11 -3.36 -13.70
CA ALA A 365 9.85 -2.87 -14.23
C ALA A 365 8.95 -2.28 -13.12
N PHE A 366 8.86 -2.94 -11.97
CA PHE A 366 8.18 -2.38 -10.78
C PHE A 366 8.72 -0.99 -10.42
N TRP A 367 10.05 -0.86 -10.32
CA TRP A 367 10.68 0.40 -10.01
C TRP A 367 10.43 1.47 -11.06
N ASP A 368 10.54 1.15 -12.35
CA ASP A 368 10.33 2.12 -13.42
C ASP A 368 8.89 2.66 -13.41
N TYR A 369 7.91 1.83 -13.07
CA TYR A 369 6.53 2.26 -12.88
C TYR A 369 6.36 3.14 -11.62
N VAL A 370 6.94 2.75 -10.49
CA VAL A 370 6.91 3.58 -9.26
C VAL A 370 7.59 4.93 -9.49
N ASP A 371 8.76 4.95 -10.10
CA ASP A 371 9.52 6.16 -10.45
C ASP A 371 8.70 7.10 -11.33
N PHE A 372 8.10 6.56 -12.40
CA PHE A 372 7.22 7.33 -13.28
C PHE A 372 6.03 7.90 -12.51
N TRP A 373 5.37 7.09 -11.69
CA TRP A 373 4.21 7.52 -10.90
C TRP A 373 4.57 8.67 -9.95
N VAL A 374 5.64 8.54 -9.17
CA VAL A 374 6.06 9.57 -8.21
C VAL A 374 6.45 10.87 -8.91
N LYS A 375 7.26 10.81 -9.99
CA LYS A 375 7.74 11.99 -10.73
C LYS A 375 6.60 12.84 -11.31
N HIS A 376 5.55 12.19 -11.82
CA HIS A 376 4.45 12.88 -12.50
C HIS A 376 3.27 13.21 -11.57
N LEU A 377 3.25 12.68 -10.34
CA LEU A 377 2.14 12.84 -9.40
C LEU A 377 1.79 14.32 -9.18
N ARG A 378 2.79 15.12 -8.79
CA ARG A 378 2.58 16.54 -8.44
C ARG A 378 2.46 17.47 -9.63
N THR A 379 2.90 17.04 -10.81
CA THR A 379 2.76 17.83 -12.05
C THR A 379 1.38 17.63 -12.66
N LEU A 380 0.85 16.40 -12.61
CA LEU A 380 -0.44 16.05 -13.19
C LEU A 380 -1.61 16.35 -12.23
N PHE A 381 -1.40 16.17 -10.93
CA PHE A 381 -2.40 16.42 -9.90
C PHE A 381 -1.93 17.53 -8.96
N LEU A 382 -2.06 18.78 -9.41
CA LEU A 382 -1.55 19.97 -8.70
C LEU A 382 -2.06 20.08 -7.25
N HIS A 383 -3.28 19.60 -6.97
CA HIS A 383 -3.84 19.61 -5.61
C HIS A 383 -3.07 18.73 -4.63
N THR A 384 -2.24 17.79 -5.11
CA THR A 384 -1.38 16.94 -4.25
C THR A 384 -0.09 17.65 -3.79
N GLN A 385 0.15 18.87 -4.30
CA GLN A 385 1.23 19.72 -3.79
C GLN A 385 0.89 20.29 -2.40
N GLU A 386 -0.41 20.44 -2.12
CA GLU A 386 -0.93 20.93 -0.84
C GLU A 386 -1.25 19.75 0.08
N GLY A 387 -0.84 19.84 1.36
CA GLY A 387 -1.15 18.83 2.38
C GLY A 387 0.04 17.99 2.86
N VAL A 388 -0.24 17.07 3.79
CA VAL A 388 0.76 16.20 4.42
C VAL A 388 1.17 15.11 3.43
N ALA A 389 2.46 15.00 3.18
CA ALA A 389 3.00 13.97 2.30
C ALA A 389 2.76 12.56 2.87
N CYS A 390 2.34 11.63 2.02
CA CYS A 390 2.11 10.24 2.40
C CYS A 390 3.46 9.50 2.53
N PRO A 391 3.86 9.01 3.71
CA PRO A 391 5.14 8.32 3.90
C PRO A 391 5.32 7.08 3.02
N ASN A 392 4.21 6.43 2.64
CA ASN A 392 4.23 5.26 1.78
C ASN A 392 4.73 5.56 0.35
N ILE A 393 4.65 6.81 -0.12
CA ILE A 393 5.22 7.24 -1.41
C ILE A 393 6.74 7.10 -1.41
N HIS A 394 7.39 7.33 -0.27
CA HIS A 394 8.82 7.08 -0.13
C HIS A 394 9.09 5.59 0.07
N ALA A 395 8.33 4.96 0.99
CA ALA A 395 8.58 3.59 1.40
C ALA A 395 8.35 2.56 0.27
N VAL A 396 7.47 2.84 -0.69
CA VAL A 396 7.27 1.99 -1.88
C VAL A 396 8.56 1.90 -2.72
N GLY A 397 9.43 2.89 -2.64
CA GLY A 397 10.73 2.84 -3.29
C GLY A 397 11.64 1.75 -2.73
N HIS A 398 11.68 1.59 -1.40
CA HIS A 398 12.46 0.54 -0.73
C HIS A 398 11.95 -0.88 -1.03
N ILE A 399 10.69 -1.03 -1.48
CA ILE A 399 10.17 -2.33 -1.91
C ILE A 399 10.98 -2.88 -3.08
N TYR A 400 11.50 -2.03 -3.97
CA TYR A 400 12.39 -2.46 -5.05
C TYR A 400 13.63 -3.19 -4.52
N ASP A 401 14.28 -2.65 -3.49
CA ASP A 401 15.46 -3.26 -2.88
C ASP A 401 15.10 -4.61 -2.24
N PHE A 402 13.95 -4.70 -1.58
CA PHE A 402 13.46 -5.95 -0.99
C PHE A 402 13.04 -6.99 -2.02
N LEU A 403 12.50 -6.59 -3.17
CA LEU A 403 12.22 -7.49 -4.30
C LEU A 403 13.50 -8.13 -4.85
N LEU A 404 14.62 -7.39 -4.87
CA LEU A 404 15.92 -7.91 -5.28
C LEU A 404 16.54 -8.83 -4.22
N LEU A 405 16.40 -8.50 -2.94
CA LEU A 405 17.00 -9.26 -1.84
C LEU A 405 16.23 -10.55 -1.51
N PHE A 406 14.90 -10.49 -1.48
CA PHE A 406 14.05 -11.53 -0.92
C PHE A 406 13.07 -12.14 -1.93
N GLY A 407 13.09 -11.64 -3.18
CA GLY A 407 12.20 -12.10 -4.23
C GLY A 407 10.74 -11.65 -4.02
N PRO A 408 9.76 -12.45 -4.44
CA PRO A 408 8.36 -12.02 -4.50
C PRO A 408 7.79 -11.68 -3.12
N VAL A 409 7.00 -10.61 -3.05
CA VAL A 409 6.37 -10.09 -1.82
C VAL A 409 5.59 -11.17 -1.07
N LEU A 410 4.95 -12.10 -1.79
CA LEU A 410 4.22 -13.24 -1.21
C LEU A 410 5.07 -14.12 -0.27
N SER A 411 6.40 -14.04 -0.36
CA SER A 411 7.32 -14.78 0.51
C SER A 411 7.53 -14.15 1.88
N TRP A 412 7.22 -12.86 2.02
CA TRP A 412 7.54 -12.07 3.20
C TRP A 412 6.46 -11.05 3.61
N TRP A 413 5.32 -10.98 2.90
CA TRP A 413 4.20 -10.11 3.25
C TRP A 413 3.42 -10.57 4.48
N CYS A 414 2.59 -9.67 5.03
CA CYS A 414 1.89 -9.95 6.28
C CYS A 414 0.46 -10.48 6.13
N PHE A 415 -0.07 -10.63 4.90
CA PHE A 415 -1.45 -11.08 4.66
C PHE A 415 -1.84 -12.38 5.39
N PRO A 416 -0.97 -13.40 5.55
CA PRO A 416 -1.30 -14.58 6.32
C PRO A 416 -1.50 -14.29 7.82
N PHE A 417 -0.76 -13.32 8.38
CA PHE A 417 -0.95 -12.88 9.77
C PHE A 417 -2.28 -12.16 9.92
N GLU A 418 -2.68 -11.32 8.95
CA GLU A 418 -3.96 -10.62 8.97
C GLU A 418 -5.18 -11.56 8.96
N ARG A 419 -5.07 -12.66 8.23
CA ARG A 419 -6.10 -13.70 8.23
C ARG A 419 -6.23 -14.38 9.59
N LEU A 420 -5.13 -14.59 10.30
CA LEU A 420 -5.14 -15.18 11.64
C LEU A 420 -5.78 -14.27 12.69
N ILE A 421 -5.62 -12.96 12.56
CA ILE A 421 -6.23 -11.96 13.46
C ILE A 421 -7.67 -11.59 13.07
N GLY A 422 -8.22 -12.20 12.01
CA GLY A 422 -9.60 -11.97 11.56
C GLY A 422 -9.82 -10.64 10.82
N ILE A 423 -8.73 -10.00 10.36
CA ILE A 423 -8.79 -8.71 9.66
C ILE A 423 -8.84 -8.88 8.13
N GLY A 424 -8.56 -10.08 7.60
CA GLY A 424 -8.73 -10.44 6.18
C GLY A 424 -10.16 -10.33 5.63
#